data_AF-A0A484ZXZ6-F1
#
_entry.id   AF-A0A484ZXZ6-F1
#
_cell.length_a   1.000
_cell.length_b   1.000
_cell.length_c   1.000
_cell.angle_alpha   90.00
_cell.angle_beta   90.00
_cell.angle_gamma   90.00
#
_symmetry.space_group_name_H-M   'P 1'
#
loop_
_entity.id
_entity.type
_entity.pdbx_description
1 polymer ?
#
loop_
_entity_poly.entity_id
_entity_poly.type
_entity_poly.pdbx_seq_one_letter_code
_entity_poly.pdbx_strand_id
1 'polypeptide(L)' 'MGFKVTVTGGLALEDLPLFKGIPIHVFIAGRSIRDAASPVAAAREFKRSIAQLWG' A
#
# COMPACT_ATOMS: atom_id res chain seq x y z
N MET A 1 17.99 16.77 -3.18
CA MET A 1 16.61 17.17 -3.53
C MET A 1 16.02 16.08 -4.41
N GLY A 2 14.81 15.61 -4.11
CA GLY A 2 14.15 14.52 -4.83
C GLY A 2 12.63 14.58 -4.68
N PHE A 3 11.90 13.85 -5.53
CA PHE A 3 10.45 13.82 -5.48
C PHE A 3 9.94 12.84 -4.43
N LYS A 4 8.86 13.22 -3.75
CA LYS A 4 8.06 12.29 -2.95
C LYS A 4 7.13 11.53 -3.89
N VAL A 5 7.43 10.25 -4.08
CA VAL A 5 6.71 9.41 -5.05
C VAL A 5 5.49 8.77 -4.39
N THR A 6 4.34 8.89 -5.04
CA THR A 6 3.09 8.22 -4.68
C THR A 6 2.83 7.09 -5.68
N VAL A 7 2.45 5.92 -5.19
CA VAL A 7 2.12 4.74 -6.00
C VAL A 7 0.61 4.47 -5.94
N THR A 8 0.02 4.19 -7.11
CA THR A 8 -1.41 3.88 -7.27
C THR A 8 -1.62 3.05 -8.54
N GLY A 9 -2.85 2.54 -8.73
CA GLY A 9 -3.27 1.81 -9.92
C GLY A 9 -3.46 0.33 -9.65
N GLY A 10 -4.67 -0.07 -9.29
CA GLY A 10 -5.01 -1.50 -9.10
C GLY A 10 -4.30 -2.20 -7.93
N LEU A 11 -3.62 -1.44 -7.06
CA LEU A 11 -2.77 -1.98 -5.98
C LEU A 11 -3.51 -2.97 -5.07
N ALA A 12 -2.97 -4.18 -4.97
CA ALA A 12 -3.34 -5.22 -4.02
C ALA A 12 -2.24 -5.43 -2.96
N LEU A 13 -2.50 -6.26 -1.95
CA LEU A 13 -1.54 -6.51 -0.85
C LEU A 13 -0.27 -7.19 -1.35
N GLU A 14 -0.42 -8.08 -2.33
CA GLU A 14 0.64 -8.91 -2.89
C GLU A 14 1.64 -8.08 -3.72
N ASP A 15 1.24 -6.85 -4.12
CA ASP A 15 2.08 -5.94 -4.90
C ASP A 15 3.06 -5.15 -4.03
N LEU A 16 2.78 -4.97 -2.73
CA LEU A 16 3.61 -4.14 -1.84
C LEU A 16 5.10 -4.56 -1.82
N PRO A 17 5.45 -5.86 -1.78
CA PRO A 17 6.85 -6.29 -1.80
C PRO A 17 7.63 -5.86 -3.06
N LEU A 18 6.95 -5.63 -4.19
CA LEU A 18 7.58 -5.19 -5.44
C LEU A 18 8.26 -3.82 -5.30
N PHE A 19 7.82 -3.01 -4.34
CA PHE A 19 8.34 -1.66 -4.11
C PHE A 19 9.38 -1.61 -2.99
N LYS A 20 9.72 -2.75 -2.35
CA LYS A 20 10.66 -2.78 -1.22
C LYS A 20 12.01 -2.20 -1.62
N GLY A 21 12.57 -1.37 -0.74
CA GLY A 21 13.84 -0.66 -0.98
C GLY A 21 13.68 0.66 -1.74
N ILE A 22 12.48 1.00 -2.23
CA ILE A 22 12.17 2.30 -2.80
C ILE A 22 11.53 3.18 -1.70
N PRO A 23 11.96 4.44 -1.54
CA PRO A 23 11.39 5.36 -0.54
C PRO A 23 10.02 5.92 -1.00
N ILE A 24 9.01 5.06 -1.06
CA ILE A 24 7.64 5.45 -1.39
C ILE A 24 7.05 6.32 -0.29
N HIS A 25 6.46 7.45 -0.67
CA HIS A 25 5.86 8.39 0.26
C HIS A 25 4.40 8.03 0.61
N VAL A 26 3.61 7.62 -0.40
CA VAL A 26 2.19 7.26 -0.23
C VAL A 26 1.83 6.10 -1.16
N PHE A 27 1.02 5.17 -0.65
CA PHE A 27 0.26 4.21 -1.44
C PHE A 27 -1.22 4.60 -1.46
N ILE A 28 -1.84 4.58 -2.63
CA ILE A 28 -3.29 4.78 -2.79
C ILE A 28 -3.92 3.45 -3.17
N ALA A 29 -4.80 2.94 -2.30
CA ALA A 29 -5.56 1.72 -2.52
C ALA A 29 -7.06 2.08 -2.64
N GLY A 30 -7.63 1.83 -3.82
CA GLY A 30 -9.03 2.11 -4.12
C GLY A 30 -9.91 0.87 -3.91
N ARG A 31 -10.15 0.13 -5.00
CA ARG A 31 -11.02 -1.06 -5.02
C ARG A 31 -10.60 -2.13 -4.01
N SER A 32 -9.30 -2.32 -3.79
CA SER A 32 -8.77 -3.27 -2.80
C SER A 32 -9.17 -2.97 -1.35
N ILE A 33 -9.59 -1.73 -1.04
CA ILE A 33 -10.19 -1.38 0.25
C ILE A 33 -11.72 -1.24 0.11
N ARG A 34 -12.19 -0.42 -0.84
CA ARG A 34 -13.62 -0.07 -0.97
C ARG A 34 -14.51 -1.30 -1.22
N ASP A 35 -14.05 -2.22 -2.07
CA ASP A 35 -14.85 -3.36 -2.53
C ASP A 35 -14.57 -4.64 -1.72
N ALA A 36 -13.72 -4.56 -0.69
CA ALA A 36 -13.42 -5.68 0.19
C ALA A 36 -14.62 -6.04 1.08
N ALA A 37 -14.74 -7.32 1.45
CA ALA A 37 -15.78 -7.79 2.37
C ALA A 37 -15.77 -7.04 3.72
N SER A 38 -14.59 -6.61 4.17
CA SER A 38 -14.42 -5.73 5.33
C SER A 38 -13.39 -4.64 5.01
N PRO A 39 -13.83 -3.43 4.60
CA PRO A 39 -12.92 -2.34 4.21
C PRO A 39 -11.95 -1.92 5.32
N VAL A 40 -12.41 -1.94 6.58
CA VAL A 40 -11.57 -1.63 7.75
C VAL A 40 -10.48 -2.69 7.94
N ALA A 41 -10.81 -3.97 7.77
CA ALA A 41 -9.82 -5.05 7.88
C ALA A 41 -8.78 -4.95 6.75
N ALA A 42 -9.23 -4.73 5.51
CA ALA A 42 -8.33 -4.54 4.37
C ALA A 42 -7.37 -3.36 4.59
N ALA A 43 -7.88 -2.20 5.03
CA ALA A 43 -7.04 -1.04 5.33
C ALA A 43 -5.99 -1.33 6.43
N ARG A 44 -6.38 -2.09 7.47
CA ARG A 44 -5.47 -2.51 8.54
C ARG A 44 -4.40 -3.48 8.02
N GLU A 45 -4.74 -4.38 7.11
CA GLU A 45 -3.77 -5.26 6.45
C GLU A 45 -2.75 -4.48 5.65
N PHE A 46 -3.18 -3.52 4.82
CA PHE A 46 -2.25 -2.63 4.11
C PHE A 46 -1.29 -1.93 5.06
N LYS A 47 -1.80 -1.37 6.18
CA LYS A 47 -0.96 -0.73 7.19
C LYS A 47 0.04 -1.70 7.83
N ARG A 48 -0.38 -2.92 8.17
CA ARG A 48 0.50 -3.95 8.75
C ARG A 48 1.60 -4.37 7.77
N SER A 49 1.25 -4.67 6.52
CA SER A 49 2.21 -5.08 5.50
C SER A 49 3.22 -3.98 5.17
N ILE A 50 2.77 -2.72 5.10
CA ILE A 50 3.69 -1.57 4.93
C ILE A 50 4.65 -1.48 6.13
N ALA A 51 4.15 -1.62 7.36
CA ALA A 51 5.01 -1.60 8.54
C ALA A 51 5.99 -2.79 8.60
N GLN A 52 5.63 -3.96 8.08
CA GLN A 52 6.54 -5.11 8.00
C GLN A 52 7.64 -4.94 6.95
N LEU A 53 7.35 -4.24 5.85
CA LEU A 53 8.27 -4.09 4.72
C LEU A 53 9.21 -2.89 4.86
N TRP A 54 8.79 -1.83 5.57
CA TRP A 54 9.54 -0.57 5.75
C TRP A 54 9.72 -0.12 7.21
N GLY A 55 9.18 -0.85 8.18
CA GLY A 55 9.39 -0.59 9.61
C GLY A 55 10.68 -1.17 10.15
#